data_AF-A0A357G7S5-F1
#
_entry.id   AF-A0A357G7S5-F1
#
_cell.length_a   1.000
_cell.length_b   1.000
_cell.length_c   1.000
_cell.angle_alpha   90.00
_cell.angle_beta   90.00
_cell.angle_gamma   90.00
#
_symmetry.space_group_name_H-M   'P 1'
#
loop_
_entity.id
_entity.type
_entity.pdbx_description
1 polymer ?
#
loop_
_entity_poly.entity_id
_entity_poly.type
_entity_poly.pdbx_seq_one_letter_code
_entity_poly.pdbx_strand_id
1 'polypeptide(L)'
;MKTQDEYYYDALELLDCGKAGTKKAIKLLEDALEMDEDYVQTYIGFVSVYGNLGKKKEYEKMVKLAYEKTLKKFPKWPKIMEWGWMENRSYLRAIQYMAEWYWDNGENDKAIELFRLLLKLNPNDNQGVRYEIAALYAGLNGEDVNRMTDEGNQKQDWSEQENLVREQNKKHKFWRAPGY
;
A
#
# COMPACT_ATOMS: atom_id res chain seq x y z
N MET A 1 10.23 13.26 24.31
CA MET A 1 9.27 13.82 23.35
C MET A 1 8.92 12.70 22.39
N LYS A 2 7.64 12.47 22.12
CA LYS A 2 7.18 11.38 21.25
C LYS A 2 7.63 11.64 19.80
N THR A 3 8.06 10.61 19.09
CA THR A 3 8.46 10.65 17.67
C THR A 3 7.24 10.50 16.76
N GLN A 4 7.34 10.92 15.51
CA GLN A 4 6.22 10.79 14.56
C GLN A 4 5.86 9.33 14.26
N ASP A 5 6.85 8.42 14.24
CA ASP A 5 6.61 6.99 14.12
C ASP A 5 5.76 6.46 15.29
N GLU A 6 6.05 6.87 16.53
CA GLU A 6 5.24 6.49 17.70
C GLU A 6 3.80 7.04 17.60
N TYR A 7 3.59 8.21 17.00
CA TYR A 7 2.23 8.72 16.76
C TYR A 7 1.48 7.83 15.75
N TYR A 8 2.14 7.41 14.69
CA TYR A 8 1.57 6.48 13.71
C TYR A 8 1.20 5.13 14.35
N TYR A 9 2.12 4.50 15.09
CA TYR A 9 1.86 3.18 15.67
C TYR A 9 0.75 3.23 16.72
N ASP A 10 0.77 4.22 17.64
CA ASP A 10 -0.31 4.39 18.62
C ASP A 10 -1.67 4.66 17.94
N ALA A 11 -1.68 5.38 16.81
CA ALA A 11 -2.92 5.60 16.06
C ALA A 11 -3.47 4.29 15.46
N LEU A 12 -2.60 3.40 14.97
CA LEU A 12 -3.01 2.10 14.43
C LEU A 12 -3.56 1.16 15.50
N GLU A 13 -2.95 1.12 16.68
CA GLU A 13 -3.43 0.29 17.81
C GLU A 13 -4.86 0.65 18.25
N LEU A 14 -5.28 1.88 17.99
CA LEU A 14 -6.60 2.38 18.34
C LEU A 14 -7.70 2.09 17.30
N LEU A 15 -7.36 1.50 16.15
CA LEU A 15 -8.33 1.22 15.08
C LEU A 15 -9.38 0.19 15.49
N ASP A 16 -9.00 -0.79 16.31
CA ASP A 16 -9.90 -1.84 16.81
C ASP A 16 -10.65 -1.43 18.09
N CYS A 17 -10.36 -0.24 18.63
CA CYS A 17 -10.98 0.28 19.86
C CYS A 17 -12.32 1.00 19.61
N GLY A 18 -12.98 0.72 18.50
CA GLY A 18 -14.24 1.33 18.08
C GLY A 18 -14.17 2.85 17.88
N LYS A 19 -15.34 3.51 17.80
CA LYS A 19 -15.45 4.93 17.42
C LYS A 19 -14.62 5.89 18.30
N ALA A 20 -14.50 5.59 19.61
CA ALA A 20 -13.71 6.42 20.52
C ALA A 20 -12.21 6.27 20.27
N GLY A 21 -11.75 5.05 20.00
CA GLY A 21 -10.37 4.77 19.56
C GLY A 21 -10.05 5.51 18.27
N THR A 22 -10.92 5.41 17.27
CA THR A 22 -10.65 6.05 15.98
C THR A 22 -10.58 7.58 16.07
N LYS A 23 -11.39 8.22 16.92
CA LYS A 23 -11.27 9.67 17.17
C LYS A 23 -9.92 10.03 17.79
N LYS A 24 -9.41 9.22 18.72
CA LYS A 24 -8.08 9.41 19.31
C LYS A 24 -6.97 9.19 18.27
N ALA A 25 -7.11 8.17 17.42
CA ALA A 25 -6.17 7.91 16.33
C ALA A 25 -6.05 9.12 15.38
N ILE A 26 -7.18 9.72 14.99
CA ILE A 26 -7.19 10.95 14.19
C ILE A 26 -6.43 12.06 14.90
N LYS A 27 -6.70 12.28 16.20
CA LYS A 27 -6.05 13.37 16.95
C LYS A 27 -4.53 13.16 17.06
N LEU A 28 -4.08 11.92 17.27
CA LEU A 28 -2.65 11.59 17.28
C LEU A 28 -1.97 11.90 15.94
N LEU A 29 -2.64 11.61 14.83
CA LEU A 29 -2.10 11.88 13.50
C LEU A 29 -2.13 13.39 13.16
N GLU A 30 -3.13 14.12 13.63
CA GLU A 30 -3.16 15.59 13.55
C GLU A 30 -1.98 16.20 14.32
N ASP A 31 -1.72 15.74 15.55
CA ASP A 31 -0.56 16.19 16.34
C ASP A 31 0.77 15.84 15.63
N ALA A 32 0.85 14.69 14.94
CA ALA A 32 2.03 14.32 14.16
C ALA A 32 2.26 15.21 12.93
N LEU A 33 1.19 15.75 12.32
CA LEU A 33 1.29 16.73 11.22
C LEU A 33 1.81 18.08 11.69
N GLU A 34 1.52 18.49 12.93
CA GLU A 34 2.08 19.71 13.51
C GLU A 34 3.61 19.64 13.67
N MET A 35 4.17 18.43 13.74
CA MET A 35 5.62 18.20 13.85
C MET A 35 6.34 18.26 12.50
N ASP A 36 5.81 17.59 11.47
CA ASP A 36 6.27 17.67 10.08
C ASP A 36 5.12 17.30 9.13
N GLU A 37 4.65 18.30 8.40
CA GLU A 37 3.54 18.22 7.46
C GLU A 37 3.86 17.43 6.17
N ASP A 38 5.14 17.16 5.89
CA ASP A 38 5.59 16.39 4.73
C ASP A 38 5.87 14.92 5.09
N TYR A 39 5.70 14.52 6.36
CA TYR A 39 5.97 13.16 6.80
C TYR A 39 4.91 12.16 6.30
N VAL A 40 5.26 11.42 5.23
CA VAL A 40 4.36 10.52 4.48
C VAL A 40 3.69 9.48 5.37
N GLN A 41 4.39 8.94 6.37
CA GLN A 41 3.86 7.91 7.26
C GLN A 41 2.62 8.38 8.03
N THR A 42 2.52 9.67 8.38
CA THR A 42 1.32 10.24 9.00
C THR A 42 0.09 10.13 8.09
N TYR A 43 0.26 10.42 6.80
CA TYR A 43 -0.82 10.27 5.81
C TYR A 43 -1.20 8.82 5.59
N ILE A 44 -0.24 7.89 5.62
CA ILE A 44 -0.52 6.45 5.61
C ILE A 44 -1.39 6.06 6.82
N GLY A 45 -1.11 6.60 8.01
CA GLY A 45 -1.97 6.42 9.18
C GLY A 45 -3.40 6.89 8.93
N PHE A 46 -3.58 8.06 8.32
CA PHE A 46 -4.91 8.56 7.97
C PHE A 46 -5.62 7.68 6.93
N VAL A 47 -4.89 7.14 5.93
CA VAL A 47 -5.43 6.18 4.97
C VAL A 47 -5.99 4.96 5.70
N SER A 48 -5.24 4.37 6.64
CA SER A 48 -5.71 3.23 7.44
C SER A 48 -6.94 3.57 8.28
N VAL A 49 -6.92 4.73 8.95
CA VAL A 49 -8.03 5.22 9.78
C VAL A 49 -9.31 5.40 8.97
N TYR A 50 -9.26 6.12 7.84
CA TYR A 50 -10.46 6.39 7.05
C TYR A 50 -10.93 5.19 6.26
N GLY A 51 -10.02 4.30 5.86
CA GLY A 51 -10.35 2.99 5.29
C GLY A 51 -11.19 2.15 6.27
N ASN A 52 -10.72 2.02 7.51
CA ASN A 52 -11.44 1.29 8.57
C ASN A 52 -12.83 1.90 8.87
N LEU A 53 -12.98 3.23 8.75
CA LEU A 53 -14.26 3.91 8.93
C LEU A 53 -15.20 3.82 7.72
N GLY A 54 -14.75 3.30 6.56
CA GLY A 54 -15.49 3.34 5.31
C GLY A 54 -15.70 4.76 4.75
N LYS A 55 -14.89 5.73 5.20
CA LYS A 55 -14.98 7.14 4.80
C LYS A 55 -14.27 7.38 3.47
N LYS A 56 -14.92 6.97 2.37
CA LYS A 56 -14.32 6.93 1.02
C LYS A 56 -13.71 8.27 0.57
N LYS A 57 -14.37 9.40 0.83
CA LYS A 57 -13.86 10.72 0.41
C LYS A 57 -12.60 11.13 1.15
N GLU A 58 -12.58 10.96 2.47
CA GLU A 58 -11.42 11.25 3.30
C GLU A 58 -10.28 10.28 3.01
N TYR A 59 -10.59 8.99 2.82
CA TYR A 59 -9.62 7.97 2.36
C TYR A 59 -8.94 8.41 1.06
N GLU A 60 -9.72 8.71 0.01
CA GLU A 60 -9.20 9.14 -1.29
C GLU A 60 -8.30 10.37 -1.15
N LYS A 61 -8.73 11.37 -0.37
CA LYS A 61 -7.94 12.57 -0.13
C LYS A 61 -6.58 12.23 0.46
N MET A 62 -6.54 11.32 1.44
CA MET A 62 -5.30 10.94 2.13
C MET A 62 -4.39 10.08 1.25
N VAL A 63 -4.94 9.20 0.42
CA VAL A 63 -4.18 8.45 -0.59
C VAL A 63 -3.46 9.41 -1.55
N LYS A 64 -4.19 10.39 -2.09
CA LYS A 64 -3.64 11.39 -3.02
C LYS A 64 -2.55 12.22 -2.36
N LEU A 65 -2.77 12.69 -1.12
CA LEU A 65 -1.77 13.46 -0.37
C LEU A 65 -0.52 12.62 -0.06
N ALA A 66 -0.67 11.37 0.41
CA ALA A 66 0.47 10.50 0.68
C ALA A 66 1.34 10.31 -0.58
N TYR A 67 0.71 10.10 -1.73
CA TYR A 67 1.41 9.96 -3.00
C TYR A 67 2.07 11.27 -3.46
N GLU A 68 1.39 12.41 -3.34
CA GLU A 68 1.94 13.73 -3.66
C GLU A 68 3.20 14.04 -2.81
N LYS A 69 3.13 13.81 -1.50
CA LYS A 69 4.28 14.00 -0.59
C LYS A 69 5.42 13.04 -0.93
N THR A 70 5.12 11.82 -1.36
CA THR A 70 6.11 10.86 -1.86
C THR A 70 6.81 11.36 -3.13
N LEU A 71 6.05 11.90 -4.09
CA LEU A 71 6.61 12.50 -5.30
C LEU A 71 7.48 13.73 -5.00
N LYS A 72 7.08 14.56 -4.02
CA LYS A 72 7.88 15.69 -3.53
C LYS A 72 9.22 15.23 -2.95
N LYS A 73 9.23 14.13 -2.19
CA LYS A 73 10.45 13.55 -1.61
C LYS A 73 11.37 12.94 -2.69
N PHE A 74 10.78 12.33 -3.72
CA PHE A 74 11.48 11.65 -4.79
C PHE A 74 11.10 12.22 -6.17
N PRO A 75 11.54 13.44 -6.52
CA PRO A 75 11.34 13.99 -7.86
C PRO A 75 11.98 13.13 -8.95
N LYS A 76 12.95 12.28 -8.56
CA LYS A 76 13.46 11.16 -9.34
C LYS A 76 13.50 9.93 -8.44
N TRP A 77 12.88 8.85 -8.90
CA TRP A 77 12.88 7.59 -8.18
C TRP A 77 14.30 7.03 -8.00
N PRO A 78 14.62 6.48 -6.82
CA PRO A 78 15.84 5.70 -6.67
C PRO A 78 15.78 4.45 -7.55
N LYS A 79 16.94 3.81 -7.77
CA LYS A 79 16.97 2.56 -8.53
C LYS A 79 16.25 1.44 -7.80
N ILE A 80 16.45 1.38 -6.48
CA ILE A 80 15.92 0.37 -5.57
C ILE A 80 15.52 1.08 -4.29
N MET A 81 14.43 0.63 -3.68
CA MET A 81 13.85 1.01 -2.41
C MET A 81 13.34 -0.28 -1.76
N GLU A 82 14.22 -1.00 -1.06
CA GLU A 82 13.87 -2.31 -0.51
C GLU A 82 12.94 -2.16 0.70
N TRP A 83 11.97 -3.06 0.81
CA TRP A 83 11.02 -3.12 1.92
C TRP A 83 11.67 -3.37 3.30
N GLY A 84 12.85 -3.97 3.32
CA GLY A 84 13.59 -4.27 4.55
C GLY A 84 13.98 -3.02 5.34
N TRP A 85 14.18 -1.90 4.66
CA TRP A 85 14.44 -0.60 5.29
C TRP A 85 13.12 0.03 5.70
N MET A 86 12.91 0.23 6.99
CA MET A 86 11.62 0.66 7.53
C MET A 86 11.20 2.03 6.99
N GLU A 87 12.18 2.91 6.79
CA GLU A 87 12.03 4.27 6.27
C GLU A 87 11.45 4.30 4.85
N ASN A 88 11.58 3.21 4.10
CA ASN A 88 11.06 3.09 2.74
C ASN A 88 9.56 2.77 2.70
N ARG A 89 9.04 2.13 3.76
CA ARG A 89 7.72 1.48 3.71
C ARG A 89 6.59 2.47 3.55
N SER A 90 6.70 3.67 4.11
CA SER A 90 5.71 4.74 3.99
C SER A 90 5.50 5.13 2.51
N TYR A 91 6.60 5.35 1.78
CA TYR A 91 6.61 5.72 0.38
C TYR A 91 6.10 4.58 -0.52
N LEU A 92 6.56 3.36 -0.27
CA LEU A 92 6.10 2.18 -1.01
C LEU A 92 4.60 1.94 -0.81
N ARG A 93 4.07 2.11 0.41
CA ARG A 93 2.63 2.04 0.67
C ARG A 93 1.87 3.17 0.00
N ALA A 94 2.40 4.40 0.00
CA ALA A 94 1.75 5.52 -0.67
C ALA A 94 1.56 5.27 -2.17
N ILE A 95 2.58 4.72 -2.84
CA ILE A 95 2.50 4.34 -4.25
C ILE A 95 1.47 3.21 -4.44
N GLN A 96 1.47 2.21 -3.55
CA GLN A 96 0.55 1.08 -3.62
C GLN A 96 -0.91 1.51 -3.45
N TYR A 97 -1.24 2.30 -2.43
CA TYR A 97 -2.61 2.80 -2.25
C TYR A 97 -3.09 3.65 -3.43
N MET A 98 -2.20 4.42 -4.06
CA MET A 98 -2.55 5.15 -5.27
C MET A 98 -2.81 4.22 -6.46
N ALA A 99 -2.06 3.13 -6.58
CA ALA A 99 -2.26 2.11 -7.61
C ALA A 99 -3.60 1.38 -7.43
N GLU A 100 -3.89 0.94 -6.21
CA GLU A 100 -5.16 0.32 -5.83
C GLU A 100 -6.34 1.28 -6.07
N TRP A 101 -6.21 2.56 -5.68
CA TRP A 101 -7.24 3.54 -5.95
C TRP A 101 -7.50 3.72 -7.46
N TYR A 102 -6.46 3.77 -8.30
CA TYR A 102 -6.66 3.81 -9.75
C TYR A 102 -7.35 2.55 -10.27
N TRP A 103 -6.98 1.38 -9.76
CA TRP A 103 -7.57 0.10 -10.16
C TRP A 103 -9.05 0.02 -9.80
N ASP A 104 -9.42 0.39 -8.57
CA ASP A 104 -10.80 0.44 -8.08
C ASP A 104 -11.69 1.41 -8.88
N ASN A 105 -11.08 2.43 -9.50
CA ASN A 105 -11.77 3.40 -10.36
C ASN A 105 -11.71 3.02 -11.85
N GLY A 106 -11.21 1.83 -12.19
CA GLY A 106 -11.12 1.32 -13.57
C GLY A 106 -10.02 1.98 -14.40
N GLU A 107 -9.14 2.78 -13.80
CA GLU A 107 -7.97 3.40 -14.45
C GLU A 107 -6.79 2.41 -14.51
N ASN A 108 -7.03 1.24 -15.12
CA ASN A 108 -6.14 0.08 -15.10
C ASN A 108 -4.73 0.38 -15.61
N ASP A 109 -4.58 1.21 -16.64
CA ASP A 109 -3.26 1.56 -17.20
C ASP A 109 -2.40 2.30 -16.19
N LYS A 110 -3.00 3.22 -15.40
CA LYS A 110 -2.28 3.96 -14.36
C LYS A 110 -1.93 3.07 -13.17
N ALA A 111 -2.85 2.17 -12.78
CA ALA A 111 -2.57 1.18 -11.75
C ALA A 111 -1.41 0.27 -12.16
N ILE A 112 -1.41 -0.25 -13.39
CA ILE A 112 -0.30 -1.06 -13.94
C ILE A 112 1.03 -0.30 -13.90
N GLU A 113 1.04 0.99 -14.27
CA GLU A 113 2.26 1.81 -14.22
C GLU A 113 2.84 1.85 -12.80
N LEU A 114 2.00 2.12 -11.80
CA LEU A 114 2.43 2.21 -10.41
C LEU A 114 2.82 0.84 -9.82
N PHE A 115 2.11 -0.23 -10.15
CA PHE A 115 2.51 -1.58 -9.73
C PHE A 115 3.85 -2.01 -10.35
N ARG A 116 4.08 -1.70 -11.63
CA ARG A 116 5.40 -1.94 -12.26
C ARG A 116 6.50 -1.11 -11.63
N LEU A 117 6.21 0.14 -11.27
CA LEU A 117 7.14 0.99 -10.51
C LEU A 117 7.49 0.35 -9.16
N LEU A 118 6.50 -0.12 -8.41
CA LEU A 118 6.71 -0.81 -7.14
C LEU A 118 7.60 -2.05 -7.29
N LEU A 119 7.35 -2.90 -8.29
CA LEU A 119 8.17 -4.09 -8.54
C LEU A 119 9.60 -3.75 -9.00
N LYS A 120 9.81 -2.58 -9.61
CA LYS A 120 11.16 -2.09 -9.94
C LYS A 120 11.88 -1.57 -8.70
N LEU A 121 11.18 -0.82 -7.87
CA LEU A 121 11.71 -0.23 -6.63
C LEU A 121 12.01 -1.33 -5.60
N ASN A 122 11.08 -2.26 -5.41
CA ASN A 122 11.14 -3.33 -4.43
C ASN A 122 11.14 -4.69 -5.15
N PRO A 123 12.25 -5.11 -5.77
CA PRO A 123 12.31 -6.29 -6.64
C PRO A 123 12.00 -7.61 -5.92
N ASN A 124 12.29 -7.68 -4.61
CA ASN A 124 11.93 -8.82 -3.76
C ASN A 124 10.42 -8.91 -3.49
N ASP A 125 9.69 -7.84 -3.79
CA ASP A 125 8.24 -7.73 -3.66
C ASP A 125 7.71 -8.31 -2.33
N ASN A 126 8.33 -7.90 -1.24
CA ASN A 126 7.85 -8.26 0.10
C ASN A 126 6.47 -7.65 0.43
N GLN A 127 5.97 -6.74 -0.40
CA GLN A 127 4.62 -6.17 -0.31
C GLN A 127 3.55 -7.07 -0.92
N GLY A 128 3.91 -7.99 -1.83
CA GLY A 128 2.94 -8.82 -2.54
C GLY A 128 2.29 -8.14 -3.76
N VAL A 129 2.87 -7.06 -4.28
CA VAL A 129 2.36 -6.31 -5.44
C VAL A 129 2.27 -7.18 -6.70
N ARG A 130 3.08 -8.24 -6.80
CA ARG A 130 2.99 -9.22 -7.90
C ARG A 130 1.61 -9.87 -8.00
N TYR A 131 0.93 -10.08 -6.86
CA TYR A 131 -0.39 -10.69 -6.83
C TYR A 131 -1.45 -9.70 -7.33
N GLU A 132 -1.37 -8.44 -6.91
CA GLU A 132 -2.26 -7.36 -7.35
C GLU A 132 -2.19 -7.17 -8.87
N ILE A 133 -0.99 -6.99 -9.43
CA ILE A 133 -0.85 -6.74 -10.86
C ILE A 133 -1.21 -7.98 -11.69
N ALA A 134 -0.98 -9.21 -11.17
CA ALA A 134 -1.40 -10.43 -11.84
C ALA A 134 -2.93 -10.55 -11.89
N ALA A 135 -3.61 -10.26 -10.78
CA ALA A 135 -5.07 -10.22 -10.70
C ALA A 135 -5.64 -9.17 -11.66
N LEU A 136 -5.08 -7.96 -11.68
CA LEU A 136 -5.48 -6.91 -12.61
C LEU A 136 -5.37 -7.39 -14.07
N TYR A 137 -4.26 -8.00 -14.49
CA TYR A 137 -4.14 -8.56 -15.85
C TYR A 137 -5.13 -9.68 -16.16
N ALA A 138 -5.57 -10.42 -15.15
CA ALA A 138 -6.57 -11.48 -15.28
C ALA A 138 -8.01 -10.95 -15.30
N GLY A 139 -8.22 -9.64 -15.14
CA GLY A 139 -9.55 -9.04 -15.05
C GLY A 139 -10.25 -9.29 -13.70
N LEU A 140 -9.47 -9.63 -12.68
CA LEU A 140 -9.93 -9.76 -11.30
C LEU A 140 -9.87 -8.39 -10.59
N ASN A 141 -10.33 -8.34 -9.34
CA ASN A 141 -10.27 -7.16 -8.48
C ASN A 141 -9.50 -7.44 -7.17
N GLY A 142 -9.35 -6.42 -6.31
CA GLY A 142 -8.68 -6.56 -5.03
C GLY A 142 -9.39 -7.52 -4.05
N GLU A 143 -10.71 -7.70 -4.14
CA GLU A 143 -11.44 -8.68 -3.31
C GLU A 143 -11.05 -10.11 -3.68
N ASP A 144 -10.81 -10.40 -4.97
CA ASP A 144 -10.29 -11.69 -5.40
C ASP A 144 -8.90 -11.96 -4.84
N VAL A 145 -8.03 -10.95 -4.81
CA VAL A 145 -6.68 -11.05 -4.23
C VAL A 145 -6.75 -11.36 -2.73
N ASN A 146 -7.60 -10.64 -2.00
CA ASN A 146 -7.83 -10.88 -0.58
C ASN A 146 -8.38 -12.29 -0.32
N ARG A 147 -9.39 -12.73 -1.09
CA ARG A 147 -9.94 -14.09 -0.98
C ARG A 147 -8.85 -15.15 -1.17
N MET A 148 -8.04 -15.04 -2.24
CA MET A 148 -6.97 -16.00 -2.49
C MET A 148 -5.92 -15.99 -1.37
N THR A 149 -5.63 -14.82 -0.79
CA THR A 149 -4.70 -14.68 0.34
C THR A 149 -5.25 -15.38 1.58
N ASP A 150 -6.52 -15.13 1.93
CA ASP A 150 -7.16 -15.69 3.12
C ASP A 150 -7.30 -17.21 3.02
N GLU A 151 -7.73 -17.71 1.86
CA GLU A 151 -7.81 -19.15 1.61
C GLU A 151 -6.43 -19.82 1.67
N GLY A 152 -5.41 -19.18 1.09
CA GLY A 152 -4.04 -19.68 1.13
C GLY A 152 -3.49 -19.72 2.55
N ASN A 153 -3.76 -18.70 3.35
CA ASN A 153 -3.40 -18.68 4.78
C ASN A 153 -4.12 -19.77 5.57
N GLN A 154 -5.42 -19.99 5.32
CA GLN A 154 -6.20 -21.03 6.01
C GLN A 154 -5.70 -22.44 5.67
N LYS A 155 -5.40 -22.69 4.39
CA LYS A 155 -4.97 -24.00 3.87
C LYS A 155 -3.47 -24.23 4.00
N GLN A 156 -2.70 -23.16 4.29
CA GLN A 156 -1.25 -23.12 4.16
C GLN A 156 -0.79 -23.48 2.73
N ASP A 157 -1.54 -23.03 1.72
CA ASP A 157 -1.31 -23.32 0.30
C ASP A 157 -1.64 -22.11 -0.58
N TRP A 158 -0.60 -21.44 -1.07
CA TRP A 158 -0.71 -20.25 -1.95
C TRP A 158 -0.61 -20.60 -3.44
N SER A 159 -0.80 -21.87 -3.82
CA SER A 159 -0.65 -22.32 -5.21
C SER A 159 -1.55 -21.56 -6.19
N GLU A 160 -2.76 -21.17 -5.78
CA GLU A 160 -3.68 -20.37 -6.61
C GLU A 160 -3.05 -19.03 -7.03
N GLN A 161 -2.56 -18.25 -6.06
CA GLN A 161 -1.91 -16.97 -6.29
C GLN A 161 -0.62 -17.12 -7.09
N GLU A 162 0.21 -18.10 -6.73
CA GLU A 162 1.47 -18.35 -7.40
C GLU A 162 1.26 -18.78 -8.86
N ASN A 163 0.22 -19.59 -9.14
CA ASN A 163 -0.13 -19.98 -10.51
C ASN A 163 -0.64 -18.78 -11.32
N LEU A 164 -1.50 -17.94 -10.73
CA LEU A 164 -1.96 -16.70 -11.36
C LEU A 164 -0.78 -15.80 -11.75
N VAL A 165 0.16 -15.58 -10.82
CA VAL A 165 1.39 -14.81 -11.10
C VAL A 165 2.20 -15.45 -12.21
N ARG A 166 2.44 -16.77 -12.16
CA ARG A 166 3.20 -17.49 -13.21
C ARG A 166 2.55 -17.34 -14.58
N GLU A 167 1.23 -17.50 -14.67
CA GLU A 167 0.48 -17.41 -15.92
C GLU A 167 0.52 -16.00 -16.52
N GLN A 168 0.24 -14.99 -15.70
CA GLN A 168 0.20 -13.61 -16.19
C GLN A 168 1.59 -13.06 -16.46
N ASN A 169 2.60 -13.46 -15.68
CA ASN A 169 3.97 -13.00 -15.89
C ASN A 169 4.58 -13.57 -17.18
N LYS A 170 4.18 -14.77 -17.62
CA LYS A 170 4.57 -15.32 -18.94
C LYS A 170 4.11 -14.42 -20.09
N LYS A 171 2.92 -13.83 -19.98
CA LYS A 171 2.32 -12.97 -21.01
C LYS A 171 2.85 -11.53 -20.93
N HIS A 172 2.89 -10.97 -19.73
CA HIS A 172 3.08 -9.53 -19.52
C HIS A 172 4.47 -9.13 -19.01
N LYS A 173 5.30 -10.09 -18.59
CA LYS A 173 6.70 -9.89 -18.16
C LYS A 173 6.82 -8.72 -17.17
N PHE A 174 6.03 -8.75 -16.11
CA PHE A 174 5.96 -7.65 -15.14
C PHE A 174 6.88 -7.83 -13.94
N TRP A 175 7.30 -9.06 -13.64
CA TRP A 175 8.14 -9.35 -12.49
C TRP A 175 9.24 -10.36 -12.83
N ARG A 176 10.39 -10.21 -12.19
CA ARG A 176 11.45 -11.20 -12.22
C ARG A 176 11.73 -11.58 -10.78
N ALA A 177 11.43 -12.82 -10.42
CA ALA A 177 11.77 -13.34 -9.12
C ALA A 177 13.27 -13.12 -8.84
N PRO A 178 13.65 -12.65 -7.64
CA PRO A 178 15.04 -12.56 -7.23
C PRO A 178 15.70 -13.95 -7.36
N GLY A 179 16.93 -13.99 -7.87
CA GLY A 179 17.77 -15.17 -7.70
C GLY A 179 18.29 -15.17 -6.26
N TYR A 180 18.00 -16.23 -5.52
CA TYR A 180 18.61 -16.49 -4.21
C TYR A 180 19.86 -17.35 -4.37
#